data_AF-A0A2X0RA51-F1
#
_entry.id   AF-A0A2X0RA51-F1
#
_cell.length_a   1.000
_cell.length_b   1.000
_cell.length_c   1.000
_cell.angle_alpha   90.00
_cell.angle_beta   90.00
_cell.angle_gamma   90.00
#
_symmetry.space_group_name_H-M   'P 1'
#
loop_
_entity.id
_entity.type
_entity.pdbx_description
1 polymer ?
#
loop_
_entity_poly.entity_id
_entity_poly.type
_entity_poly.pdbx_seq_one_letter_code
_entity_poly.pdbx_strand_id
1 'polypeptide(L)'
;MGLSLLLLLAACSGGDGSAPDAQPQMWQGAEVRVESRPSPPREGVNEFLVIVTGKRGPVHDIMVSVRTDTNDSWVQAIQDGEVGVYRRAARVGTGGRSVLQVQIKRNGAEEVLLFPLNVVP
;
A
#
# COMPACT_ATOMS: atom_id res chain seq x y z
N MET A 1 -14.50 44.27 -33.24
CA MET A 1 -15.05 43.54 -32.08
C MET A 1 -14.80 42.06 -32.28
N GLY A 2 -13.70 41.54 -31.73
CA GLY A 2 -13.36 40.12 -31.78
C GLY A 2 -13.83 39.44 -30.50
N LEU A 3 -14.78 38.50 -30.62
CA LEU A 3 -15.28 37.70 -29.52
C LEU A 3 -14.39 36.45 -29.41
N SER A 4 -13.32 36.54 -28.63
CA SER A 4 -12.43 35.41 -28.33
C SER A 4 -13.14 34.44 -27.37
N LEU A 5 -13.63 33.34 -27.92
CA LEU A 5 -14.22 32.22 -27.21
C LEU A 5 -13.13 31.49 -26.42
N LEU A 6 -13.03 31.78 -25.11
CA LEU A 6 -12.17 31.08 -24.17
C LEU A 6 -12.73 29.65 -23.95
N LEU A 7 -12.11 28.68 -24.62
CA LEU A 7 -12.29 27.26 -24.39
C LEU A 7 -11.82 26.90 -22.98
N LEU A 8 -12.78 26.78 -22.06
CA LEU A 8 -12.58 26.19 -20.74
C LEU A 8 -12.36 24.68 -20.91
N LEU A 9 -11.11 24.28 -21.08
CA LEU A 9 -10.68 22.90 -20.87
C LEU A 9 -10.74 22.62 -19.37
N ALA A 10 -11.95 22.29 -18.88
CA ALA A 10 -12.11 21.59 -17.62
C ALA A 10 -11.53 20.17 -17.82
N ALA A 11 -10.23 20.04 -17.61
CA ALA A 11 -9.61 18.74 -17.43
C ALA A 11 -10.15 18.16 -16.11
N CYS A 12 -11.17 17.32 -16.21
CA CYS A 12 -11.46 16.35 -15.17
C CYS A 12 -10.22 15.46 -15.05
N SER A 13 -9.31 15.81 -14.14
CA SER A 13 -8.42 14.81 -13.58
C SER A 13 -9.31 13.89 -12.74
N GLY A 14 -9.99 12.96 -13.41
CA GLY A 14 -10.40 11.72 -12.79
C GLY A 14 -9.13 11.00 -12.41
N GLY A 15 -8.50 11.43 -11.33
CA GLY A 15 -7.53 10.63 -10.65
C GLY A 15 -8.29 9.41 -10.18
N ASP A 16 -7.99 8.26 -10.78
CA ASP A 16 -8.23 6.95 -10.18
C ASP A 16 -7.33 6.80 -8.93
N GLY A 17 -7.39 7.79 -8.05
CA GLY A 17 -6.75 7.84 -6.76
C GLY A 17 -7.73 7.27 -5.77
N SER A 18 -7.89 5.94 -5.79
CA SER A 18 -8.34 5.24 -4.59
C SER A 18 -7.45 5.74 -3.45
N ALA A 19 -8.04 6.46 -2.50
CA ALA A 19 -7.31 6.85 -1.31
C ALA A 19 -6.67 5.59 -0.70
N PRO A 20 -5.41 5.64 -0.25
CA PRO A 20 -4.76 4.46 0.30
C PRO A 20 -5.59 3.90 1.46
N ASP A 21 -5.67 2.58 1.58
CA ASP A 21 -6.58 1.92 2.54
C ASP A 21 -6.23 2.25 4.00
N ALA A 22 -5.00 2.71 4.23
CA ALA A 22 -4.48 3.19 5.49
C ALA A 22 -3.56 4.41 5.26
N GLN A 23 -3.36 5.21 6.32
CA GLN A 23 -2.41 6.31 6.27
C GLN A 23 -0.98 5.79 6.03
N PRO A 24 -0.19 6.45 5.16
CA PRO A 24 1.22 6.10 4.97
C PRO A 24 2.02 6.21 6.28
N GLN A 25 3.07 5.40 6.39
CA GLN A 25 4.01 5.43 7.52
C GLN A 25 5.43 5.65 7.04
N MET A 26 6.27 6.27 7.87
CA MET A 26 7.67 6.51 7.55
C MET A 26 8.55 5.39 8.11
N TRP A 27 9.49 4.91 7.30
CA TRP A 27 10.49 3.93 7.69
C TRP A 27 11.85 4.33 7.12
N GLN A 28 12.83 4.63 7.98
CA GLN A 28 14.17 5.08 7.60
C GLN A 28 14.20 6.22 6.54
N GLY A 29 13.23 7.13 6.61
CA GLY A 29 13.11 8.26 5.67
C GLY A 29 12.49 7.90 4.31
N ALA A 30 12.00 6.67 4.14
CA ALA A 30 11.11 6.27 3.05
C ALA A 30 9.65 6.27 3.53
N GLU A 31 8.74 6.64 2.64
CA GLU A 31 7.29 6.49 2.83
C GLU A 31 6.89 5.06 2.45
N VAL A 32 6.09 4.42 3.31
CA VAL A 32 5.48 3.11 3.10
C VAL A 32 3.97 3.31 3.02
N ARG A 33 3.40 2.97 1.88
CA ARG A 33 1.96 3.01 1.62
C ARG A 33 1.44 1.60 1.36
N VAL A 34 0.20 1.37 1.77
CA VAL A 34 -0.51 0.10 1.52
C VAL A 34 -1.74 0.38 0.68
N GLU A 35 -1.91 -0.43 -0.36
CA GLU A 35 -3.10 -0.50 -1.18
C GLU A 35 -3.57 -1.96 -1.24
N SER A 36 -4.87 -2.16 -1.36
CA SER A 36 -5.52 -3.46 -1.43
C SER A 36 -6.33 -3.59 -2.71
N ARG A 37 -6.52 -4.82 -3.14
CA ARG A 37 -7.33 -5.18 -4.30
C ARG A 37 -8.28 -6.31 -3.89
N PRO A 38 -9.60 -6.05 -3.86
CA PRO A 38 -10.27 -4.74 -4.06
C PRO A 38 -9.94 -3.71 -2.97
N SER A 39 -10.15 -2.41 -3.26
CA SER A 39 -10.12 -1.31 -2.28
C SER A 39 -11.53 -0.72 -2.12
N PRO A 40 -12.09 -0.61 -0.90
CA PRO A 40 -11.53 -1.11 0.36
C PRO A 40 -11.44 -2.64 0.40
N PRO A 41 -10.57 -3.22 1.26
CA PRO A 41 -10.40 -4.66 1.36
C PRO A 41 -11.68 -5.32 1.89
N ARG A 42 -11.98 -6.53 1.42
CA ARG A 42 -13.16 -7.30 1.81
C ARG A 42 -12.84 -8.40 2.80
N GLU A 43 -13.82 -8.97 3.49
CA GLU A 43 -13.59 -10.24 4.18
C GLU A 43 -13.14 -11.33 3.20
N GLY A 44 -12.17 -12.16 3.60
CA GLY A 44 -11.58 -13.19 2.74
C GLY A 44 -10.19 -12.83 2.22
N VAL A 45 -9.81 -13.31 1.05
CA VAL A 45 -8.45 -13.11 0.51
C VAL A 45 -8.41 -11.84 -0.33
N ASN A 46 -7.50 -10.93 0.01
CA ASN A 46 -7.24 -9.70 -0.74
C ASN A 46 -5.78 -9.68 -1.19
N GLU A 47 -5.50 -9.08 -2.33
CA GLU A 47 -4.13 -8.74 -2.71
C GLU A 47 -3.75 -7.40 -2.04
N PHE A 48 -2.58 -7.35 -1.43
CA PHE A 48 -1.98 -6.14 -0.89
C PHE A 48 -0.74 -5.75 -1.68
N LEU A 49 -0.63 -4.46 -1.97
CA LEU A 49 0.55 -3.82 -2.53
C LEU A 49 1.16 -2.96 -1.42
N VAL A 50 2.38 -3.31 -1.01
CA VAL A 50 3.23 -2.46 -0.17
C VAL A 50 4.11 -1.65 -1.10
N ILE A 51 3.96 -0.33 -1.07
CA ILE A 51 4.67 0.60 -1.95
C ILE A 51 5.64 1.38 -1.08
N VAL A 52 6.93 1.32 -1.41
CA VAL A 52 7.99 1.96 -0.63
C VAL A 52 8.74 2.98 -1.49
N THR A 53 8.59 4.25 -1.14
CA THR A 53 9.16 5.38 -1.88
C THR A 53 10.13 6.17 -1.01
N GLY A 54 11.40 6.20 -1.40
CA GLY A 54 12.42 7.01 -0.76
C GLY A 54 12.54 8.38 -1.43
N LYS A 55 13.38 9.25 -0.85
CA LYS A 55 13.66 10.60 -1.38
C LYS A 55 14.10 10.62 -2.85
N ARG A 56 14.76 9.56 -3.33
CA ARG A 56 15.33 9.46 -4.69
C ARG A 56 14.52 8.57 -5.63
N GLY A 57 13.33 8.14 -5.22
CA GLY A 57 12.48 7.23 -5.98
C GLY A 57 12.24 5.89 -5.26
N PRO A 58 11.86 4.84 -5.99
CA PRO A 58 11.42 3.59 -5.39
C PRO A 58 12.52 2.85 -4.62
N VAL A 59 12.16 2.25 -3.49
CA VAL A 59 13.06 1.42 -2.69
C VAL A 59 12.83 -0.05 -3.04
N HIS A 60 13.81 -0.64 -3.72
CA HIS A 60 13.71 -1.97 -4.32
C HIS A 60 14.71 -2.99 -3.75
N ASP A 61 15.52 -2.59 -2.76
CA ASP A 61 16.56 -3.42 -2.13
C ASP A 61 16.21 -3.78 -0.67
N ILE A 62 14.95 -4.17 -0.44
CA ILE A 62 14.41 -4.52 0.88
C ILE A 62 13.60 -5.81 0.84
N MET A 63 13.49 -6.46 1.99
CA MET A 63 12.61 -7.61 2.17
C MET A 63 11.33 -7.17 2.85
N VAL A 64 10.19 -7.47 2.23
CA VAL A 64 8.87 -7.16 2.77
C VAL A 64 8.14 -8.47 3.05
N SER A 65 7.63 -8.63 4.27
CA SER A 65 6.73 -9.72 4.65
C SER A 65 5.46 -9.16 5.26
N VAL A 66 4.34 -9.86 5.08
CA VAL A 66 3.06 -9.43 5.62
C VAL A 66 2.36 -10.54 6.41
N ARG A 67 1.50 -10.13 7.34
CA ARG A 67 0.49 -10.96 8.00
C ARG A 67 -0.66 -10.07 8.46
N THR A 68 -1.83 -10.64 8.69
CA THR A 68 -3.01 -9.89 9.14
C THR A 68 -3.39 -10.20 10.58
N ASP A 69 -2.91 -11.31 11.17
CA ASP A 69 -3.07 -11.66 12.58
C ASP A 69 -1.70 -11.91 13.22
N THR A 70 -1.55 -11.69 14.53
CA THR A 70 -0.28 -11.98 15.24
C THR A 70 0.03 -13.48 15.32
N ASN A 71 -0.99 -14.33 15.17
CA ASN A 71 -0.85 -15.79 15.12
C ASN A 71 -0.60 -16.31 13.69
N ASP A 72 -0.83 -15.49 12.66
CA ASP A 72 -0.51 -15.87 11.29
C ASP A 72 1.02 -15.85 11.09
N SER A 73 1.54 -16.79 10.32
CA SER A 73 2.96 -16.81 9.93
C SER A 73 3.26 -15.64 9.00
N TRP A 74 4.46 -15.08 9.10
CA TRP A 74 4.95 -14.09 8.13
C TRP A 74 5.04 -14.71 6.74
N VAL A 75 4.54 -14.00 5.74
CA VAL A 75 4.69 -14.43 4.35
C VAL A 75 5.34 -13.33 3.54
N GLN A 76 6.47 -13.66 2.92
CA GLN A 76 7.22 -12.72 2.10
C GLN A 76 6.40 -12.29 0.88
N ALA A 77 6.32 -10.98 0.67
CA ALA A 77 5.76 -10.38 -0.53
C ALA A 77 6.72 -10.52 -1.71
N ILE A 78 6.16 -10.61 -2.90
CA ILE A 78 6.92 -10.70 -4.14
C ILE A 78 7.15 -9.30 -4.65
N GLN A 79 8.41 -8.94 -4.84
CA GLN A 79 8.78 -7.68 -5.44
C GLN A 79 8.35 -7.62 -6.91
N ASP A 80 7.71 -6.52 -7.30
CA ASP A 80 7.27 -6.24 -8.66
C ASP A 80 8.34 -5.38 -9.37
N GLY A 81 9.41 -6.03 -9.81
CA GLY A 81 10.57 -5.35 -10.40
C GLY A 81 11.22 -4.30 -9.48
N GLU A 82 11.94 -3.34 -10.05
CA GLU A 82 12.65 -2.30 -9.27
C GLU A 82 11.81 -1.04 -9.00
N VAL A 83 10.48 -1.16 -9.04
CA VAL A 83 9.55 -0.03 -8.86
C VAL A 83 9.07 0.18 -7.43
N GLY A 84 9.69 -0.51 -6.45
CA GLY A 84 9.39 -0.35 -5.03
C GLY A 84 7.99 -0.84 -4.62
N VAL A 85 7.39 -1.73 -5.40
CA VAL A 85 6.10 -2.35 -5.11
C VAL A 85 6.33 -3.81 -4.74
N TYR A 86 5.70 -4.26 -3.66
CA TYR A 86 5.76 -5.64 -3.17
C TYR A 86 4.35 -6.16 -2.99
N ARG A 87 4.02 -7.29 -3.64
CA ARG A 87 2.65 -7.82 -3.68
C ARG A 87 2.51 -9.09 -2.87
N ARG A 88 1.41 -9.20 -2.12
CA ARG A 88 1.05 -10.45 -1.44
C ARG A 88 -0.45 -10.58 -1.21
N ALA A 89 -0.99 -11.77 -1.47
CA ALA A 89 -2.33 -12.12 -1.03
C ALA A 89 -2.33 -12.52 0.46
N ALA A 90 -3.25 -11.94 1.24
CA ALA A 90 -3.45 -12.26 2.65
C ALA A 90 -4.95 -12.31 3.00
N ARG A 91 -5.28 -13.10 4.04
CA ARG A 91 -6.66 -13.24 4.51
C ARG A 91 -7.02 -12.12 5.47
N VAL A 92 -8.10 -11.42 5.19
CA VAL A 92 -8.66 -10.31 5.97
C VAL A 92 -9.98 -10.78 6.61
N GLY A 93 -10.31 -10.19 7.76
CA GLY A 93 -11.56 -10.45 8.46
C GLY A 93 -11.73 -9.52 9.65
N THR A 94 -12.76 -9.77 10.44
CA THR A 94 -13.01 -9.02 11.69
C THR A 94 -12.05 -9.40 12.82
N GLY A 95 -12.02 -8.58 13.87
CA GLY A 95 -11.19 -8.82 15.06
C GLY A 95 -9.69 -8.69 14.75
N GLY A 96 -8.93 -9.75 15.06
CA GLY A 96 -7.47 -9.79 14.91
C GLY A 96 -6.96 -9.59 13.49
N ARG A 97 -7.80 -9.81 12.46
CA ARG A 97 -7.47 -9.68 11.02
C ARG A 97 -7.82 -8.35 10.38
N SER A 98 -8.05 -7.32 11.20
CA SER A 98 -8.36 -5.95 10.77
C SER A 98 -7.13 -5.04 10.66
N VAL A 99 -5.92 -5.57 10.81
CA VAL A 99 -4.66 -4.82 10.71
C VAL A 99 -3.70 -5.55 9.79
N LEU A 100 -3.24 -4.92 8.72
CA LEU A 100 -2.11 -5.44 7.95
C LEU A 100 -0.80 -5.09 8.67
N GLN A 101 -0.08 -6.10 9.10
CA GLN A 101 1.26 -5.96 9.66
C GLN A 101 2.26 -6.14 8.53
N VAL A 102 3.13 -5.17 8.36
CA VAL A 102 4.15 -5.16 7.30
C VAL A 102 5.52 -5.16 7.98
N GLN A 103 6.23 -6.28 7.89
CA GLN A 103 7.61 -6.39 8.33
C GLN A 103 8.53 -5.97 7.18
N ILE A 104 9.39 -5.00 7.44
CA ILE A 104 10.37 -4.49 6.48
C ILE A 104 11.78 -4.76 7.02
N LYS A 105 12.64 -5.37 6.20
CA LYS A 105 14.04 -5.62 6.55
C LYS A 105 15.00 -5.06 5.50
N ARG A 106 16.09 -4.45 5.97
CA ARG A 106 17.23 -4.00 5.13
C ARG A 106 18.50 -3.98 5.94
N ASN A 107 19.57 -4.59 5.43
CA ASN A 107 20.91 -4.57 6.05
C ASN A 107 20.91 -4.94 7.54
N GLY A 108 20.10 -5.93 7.94
CA GLY A 108 19.97 -6.38 9.33
C GLY A 108 19.06 -5.52 10.23
N ALA A 109 18.60 -4.36 9.76
CA ALA A 109 17.53 -3.62 10.42
C ALA A 109 16.17 -4.23 10.08
N GLU A 110 15.27 -4.29 11.06
CA GLU A 110 13.92 -4.87 10.95
C GLU A 110 12.92 -4.03 11.74
N GLU A 111 11.78 -3.73 11.14
CA GLU A 111 10.66 -3.02 11.78
C GLU A 111 9.33 -3.59 11.30
N VAL A 112 8.31 -3.54 12.17
CA VAL A 112 6.92 -3.91 11.84
C VAL A 112 6.06 -2.66 11.84
N LEU A 113 5.52 -2.32 10.69
CA LEU A 113 4.56 -1.25 10.50
C LEU A 113 3.13 -1.81 10.56
N LEU A 114 2.21 -1.06 11.17
CA LEU A 114 0.84 -1.53 11.43
C LEU A 114 -0.15 -0.65 10.67
N PHE A 115 -0.84 -1.20 9.67
CA PHE A 115 -1.80 -0.49 8.86
C PHE A 115 -3.23 -0.95 9.20
N PRO A 116 -4.02 -0.16 9.95
CA PRO A 116 -5.42 -0.48 10.20
C PRO A 116 -6.20 -0.55 8.88
N LEU A 117 -6.96 -1.63 8.69
CA LEU A 117 -7.73 -1.87 7.48
C LEU A 117 -9.20 -1.50 7.72
N ASN A 118 -9.78 -0.73 6.80
CA ASN A 118 -11.21 -0.50 6.74
C ASN A 118 -11.88 -1.63 5.96
N VAL A 119 -12.10 -2.77 6.62
CA VAL A 119 -12.66 -3.98 6.00
C VAL A 119 -14.15 -3.82 5.75
N VAL A 120 -14.59 -4.11 4.53
CA VAL A 120 -16.02 -4.21 4.20
C VAL A 120 -16.46 -5.68 4.14
N PRO A 121 -17.72 -6.00 4.51
CA PRO A 121 -18.25 -7.36 4.43
C PRO A 121 -18.22 -7.96 3.01
#